data_AF-A0A4V2PQ36-F1
#
_entry.id   AF-A0A4V2PQ36-F1
#
_cell.length_a   1.000
_cell.length_b   1.000
_cell.length_c   1.000
_cell.angle_alpha   90.00
_cell.angle_beta   90.00
_cell.angle_gamma   90.00
#
_symmetry.space_group_name_H-M   'P 1'
#
loop_
_entity.id
_entity.type
_entity.pdbx_description
1 polymer ?
#
loop_
_entity_poly.entity_id
_entity_poly.type
_entity_poly.pdbx_seq_one_letter_code
_entity_poly.pdbx_strand_id
1 'polypeptide(L)'
;MTFLNYKHIFGDQNQIMKNLLIVLIVMIMPIFVNAQSFNPNPSQQVLHGLMGVDERAPQLVQLPTMKPIVTLNHVEKAKAKLAREEQKLIKMARKAWDKEDDLKKEQDQLKTLENASQNSNDPDHQKKIEALKKQIAKSQEKVNQAKIEVELESKKVEELEKAIEDAKYTRHD
;
A
#
# COMPACT_ATOMS: atom_id res chain seq x y z
N MET A 1 10.59 -40.72 21.39
CA MET A 1 11.75 -39.82 21.44
C MET A 1 11.74 -38.99 20.15
N THR A 2 10.77 -38.07 20.00
CA THR A 2 10.51 -37.44 18.67
C THR A 2 9.71 -36.12 18.78
N PHE A 3 10.07 -35.21 19.68
CA PHE A 3 9.38 -33.91 19.81
C PHE A 3 10.32 -32.70 19.97
N LEU A 4 11.60 -32.82 19.62
CA LEU A 4 12.57 -31.74 19.79
C LEU A 4 13.00 -31.02 18.51
N ASN A 5 12.49 -31.37 17.32
CA ASN A 5 13.03 -30.83 16.06
C ASN A 5 12.17 -29.79 15.32
N TYR A 6 11.00 -29.39 15.82
CA TYR A 6 10.15 -28.42 15.12
C TYR A 6 10.33 -26.96 15.57
N LYS A 7 10.98 -26.72 16.71
CA LYS A 7 11.13 -25.36 17.27
C LYS A 7 12.27 -24.54 16.64
N HIS A 8 13.25 -25.20 16.02
CA HIS A 8 14.42 -24.53 15.44
C HIS A 8 14.20 -23.98 14.02
N ILE A 9 13.21 -24.51 13.28
CA ILE A 9 12.98 -24.15 11.87
C ILE A 9 12.09 -22.89 11.74
N PHE A 10 11.17 -22.66 12.68
CA PHE A 10 10.24 -21.52 12.64
C PHE A 10 10.80 -20.22 13.22
N GLY A 11 11.87 -20.27 14.01
CA GLY A 11 12.52 -19.07 14.54
C GLY A 11 13.30 -18.27 13.48
N ASP A 12 13.81 -18.98 12.46
CA ASP A 12 14.74 -18.43 11.47
C ASP A 12 14.03 -17.67 10.33
N GLN A 13 12.85 -18.15 9.91
CA GLN A 13 12.02 -17.53 8.86
C GLN A 13 11.60 -16.09 9.18
N ASN A 14 11.40 -15.79 10.47
CA ASN A 14 10.97 -14.48 10.92
C ASN A 14 12.15 -13.47 10.98
N GLN A 15 13.38 -13.95 11.14
CA GLN A 15 14.58 -13.12 10.97
C GLN A 15 14.89 -12.87 9.49
N ILE A 16 14.74 -13.89 8.64
CA ILE A 16 14.97 -13.77 7.19
C ILE A 16 14.04 -12.72 6.57
N MET A 17 12.74 -12.76 6.91
CA MET A 17 11.74 -11.78 6.44
C MET A 17 12.04 -10.34 6.90
N LYS A 18 12.53 -10.17 8.15
CA LYS A 18 12.90 -8.85 8.68
C LYS A 18 14.17 -8.30 8.03
N ASN A 19 15.15 -9.15 7.78
CA ASN A 19 16.40 -8.75 7.13
C ASN A 19 16.16 -8.36 5.65
N LEU A 20 15.29 -9.06 4.94
CA LEU A 20 14.88 -8.68 3.58
C LEU A 20 14.22 -7.29 3.56
N LEU A 21 13.37 -6.99 4.53
CA LEU A 21 12.68 -5.69 4.64
C LEU A 21 13.63 -4.54 4.96
N ILE A 22 14.65 -4.78 5.82
CA ILE A 22 15.68 -3.78 6.14
C ILE A 22 16.55 -3.48 4.91
N VAL A 23 16.95 -4.51 4.16
CA VAL A 23 17.75 -4.34 2.93
C VAL A 23 16.99 -3.56 1.86
N LEU A 24 15.69 -3.82 1.71
CA LEU A 24 14.83 -3.09 0.77
C LEU A 24 14.76 -1.58 1.10
N ILE A 25 14.63 -1.23 2.39
CA ILE A 25 14.55 0.18 2.83
C ILE A 25 15.86 0.93 2.55
N VAL A 26 17.01 0.31 2.80
CA VAL A 26 18.33 0.93 2.57
C VAL A 26 18.56 1.19 1.07
N MET A 27 18.03 0.35 0.20
CA MET A 27 18.19 0.50 -1.26
C MET A 27 17.41 1.69 -1.85
N ILE A 28 16.29 2.08 -1.22
CA ILE A 28 15.38 3.12 -1.72
C ILE A 28 15.73 4.51 -1.14
N MET A 29 16.59 4.57 -0.12
CA MET A 29 16.98 5.80 0.58
C MET A 29 17.65 6.89 -0.30
N PRO A 30 18.46 6.60 -1.35
CA PRO A 30 19.16 7.65 -2.10
C PRO A 30 18.30 8.42 -3.11
N ILE A 31 17.00 8.11 -3.25
CA ILE A 31 16.17 8.65 -4.34
C ILE A 31 15.50 10.00 -3.96
N PHE A 32 15.57 10.43 -2.70
CA PHE A 32 14.79 11.58 -2.20
C PHE A 32 15.56 12.91 -2.04
N VAL A 33 16.80 13.02 -2.52
CA VAL A 33 17.65 14.20 -2.22
C VAL A 33 17.50 15.41 -3.15
N ASN A 34 16.64 15.38 -4.19
CA ASN A 34 16.53 16.52 -5.12
C ASN A 34 15.08 16.83 -5.54
N ALA A 35 14.39 17.67 -4.75
CA ALA A 35 13.12 18.27 -5.12
C ALA A 35 13.03 19.72 -4.63
N GLN A 36 14.00 20.57 -5.00
CA GLN A 36 13.88 22.02 -4.85
C GLN A 36 14.47 22.72 -6.08
N SER A 37 13.60 23.23 -6.95
CA SER A 37 13.67 24.57 -7.55
C SER A 37 12.80 24.64 -8.80
N PHE A 38 11.56 25.10 -8.64
CA PHE A 38 10.80 25.65 -9.75
C PHE A 38 10.10 26.92 -9.26
N ASN A 39 10.59 28.06 -9.72
CA ASN A 39 10.05 29.38 -9.42
C ASN A 39 9.61 30.02 -10.73
N PRO A 40 8.32 29.94 -11.12
CA PRO A 40 7.83 30.66 -12.28
C PRO A 40 7.47 32.09 -11.86
N ASN A 41 8.33 33.04 -12.19
CA ASN A 41 8.04 34.47 -12.07
C ASN A 41 7.31 34.93 -13.36
N PRO A 42 6.01 35.29 -13.36
CA PRO A 42 5.32 35.75 -14.56
C PRO A 42 5.30 37.28 -14.56
N SER A 43 6.35 37.89 -15.11
CA SER A 43 6.40 39.35 -15.17
C SER A 43 7.10 39.87 -16.43
N GLN A 44 6.56 39.60 -17.63
CA GLN A 44 6.83 40.43 -18.82
C GLN A 44 5.57 40.48 -19.72
N GLN A 45 4.79 41.56 -19.60
CA GLN A 45 4.75 42.71 -20.53
C GLN A 45 3.60 42.58 -21.56
N VAL A 46 2.44 43.12 -21.20
CA VAL A 46 1.36 43.48 -22.14
C VAL A 46 1.29 45.00 -22.17
N LEU A 47 1.95 45.62 -23.15
CA LEU A 47 1.54 46.93 -23.69
C LEU A 47 2.32 47.26 -24.98
N HIS A 48 1.63 47.29 -26.12
CA HIS A 48 1.63 48.40 -27.07
C HIS A 48 0.66 48.10 -28.22
N GLY A 49 -0.30 49.01 -28.43
CA GLY A 49 -1.11 49.07 -29.63
C GLY A 49 -0.40 49.79 -30.78
N LEU A 50 -1.15 49.93 -31.88
CA LEU A 50 -0.90 50.72 -33.12
C LEU A 50 -0.08 50.04 -34.22
N MET A 51 -0.77 49.36 -35.16
CA MET A 51 -0.70 49.62 -36.61
C MET A 51 -1.48 48.54 -37.36
N GLY A 52 -2.39 48.95 -38.24
CA GLY A 52 -2.98 48.07 -39.24
C GLY A 52 -2.01 47.85 -40.39
N VAL A 53 -1.83 46.59 -40.79
CA VAL A 53 -1.51 46.18 -42.16
C VAL A 53 -2.18 44.82 -42.37
N ASP A 54 -2.99 44.76 -43.43
CA ASP A 54 -3.62 43.56 -43.96
C ASP A 54 -2.52 42.73 -44.64
N GLU A 55 -2.04 41.67 -43.98
CA GLU A 55 -1.14 40.68 -44.57
C GLU A 55 -1.81 39.31 -44.47
N ARG A 56 -2.25 38.80 -45.62
CA ARG A 56 -2.68 37.40 -45.77
C ARG A 56 -1.56 36.50 -45.26
N ALA A 57 -1.80 35.86 -44.11
CA ALA A 57 -0.88 34.89 -43.55
C ALA A 57 -0.59 33.79 -44.60
N PRO A 58 0.68 33.54 -44.98
CA PRO A 58 1.01 32.40 -45.81
C PRO A 58 0.58 31.14 -45.04
N GLN A 59 -0.27 30.32 -45.67
CA GLN A 59 -0.67 29.03 -45.09
C GLN A 59 0.60 28.20 -44.86
N LEU A 60 0.97 28.05 -43.60
CA LEU A 60 2.04 27.15 -43.17
C LEU A 60 1.68 25.76 -43.66
N VAL A 61 2.51 25.20 -44.54
CA VAL A 61 2.48 23.79 -44.91
C VAL A 61 2.50 23.00 -43.60
N GLN A 62 1.36 22.40 -43.26
CA GLN A 62 1.26 21.57 -42.06
C GLN A 62 2.15 20.35 -42.30
N LEU A 63 3.35 20.38 -41.72
CA LEU A 63 4.18 19.19 -41.58
C LEU A 63 3.29 18.10 -40.97
N PRO A 64 3.33 16.85 -41.49
CA PRO A 64 2.59 15.75 -40.91
C PRO A 64 3.02 15.67 -39.45
N THR A 65 2.13 16.14 -38.59
CA THR A 65 2.38 16.28 -37.16
C THR A 65 2.63 14.86 -36.68
N MET A 66 3.88 14.53 -36.34
CA MET A 66 4.19 13.28 -35.66
C MET A 66 3.21 13.20 -34.49
N LYS A 67 2.44 12.10 -34.45
CA LYS A 67 1.39 11.90 -33.44
C LYS A 67 1.97 12.23 -32.06
N PRO A 68 1.37 13.16 -31.31
CA PRO A 68 1.95 13.61 -30.06
C PRO A 68 1.84 12.47 -29.04
N ILE A 69 2.96 11.87 -28.64
CA ILE A 69 3.26 11.36 -27.28
C ILE A 69 2.04 10.83 -26.49
N VAL A 70 1.17 10.03 -27.09
CA VAL A 70 -0.08 9.60 -26.44
C VAL A 70 0.23 8.62 -25.30
N THR A 71 1.37 7.92 -25.39
CA THR A 71 1.81 6.86 -24.46
C THR A 71 2.22 7.36 -23.06
N LEU A 72 2.81 8.56 -22.94
CA LEU A 72 3.25 9.10 -21.64
C LEU A 72 2.05 9.36 -20.70
N ASN A 73 0.96 9.90 -21.24
CA ASN A 73 -0.26 10.17 -20.47
C ASN A 73 -0.94 8.91 -19.92
N HIS A 74 -0.88 7.79 -20.64
CA HIS A 74 -1.49 6.53 -20.19
C HIS A 74 -0.67 5.85 -19.08
N VAL A 75 0.65 5.84 -19.21
CA VAL A 75 1.55 5.28 -18.20
C VAL A 75 1.51 6.12 -16.92
N GLU A 76 1.48 7.45 -17.02
CA GLU A 76 1.36 8.33 -15.85
C GLU A 76 0.02 8.13 -15.10
N LYS A 77 -1.09 8.03 -15.84
CA LYS A 77 -2.40 7.73 -15.23
C LYS A 77 -2.41 6.36 -14.56
N ALA A 78 -1.78 5.35 -15.17
CA ALA A 78 -1.67 4.02 -14.58
C ALA A 78 -0.82 4.04 -13.31
N LYS A 79 0.33 4.73 -13.32
CA LYS A 79 1.16 4.94 -12.11
C LYS A 79 0.41 5.66 -11.00
N ALA A 80 -0.37 6.70 -11.32
CA ALA A 80 -1.19 7.39 -10.33
C ALA A 80 -2.29 6.50 -9.75
N LYS A 81 -2.87 5.60 -10.56
CA LYS A 81 -3.83 4.59 -10.09
C LYS A 81 -3.17 3.57 -9.17
N LEU A 82 -1.98 3.08 -9.55
CA LEU A 82 -1.18 2.17 -8.74
C LEU A 82 -0.91 2.76 -7.35
N ALA A 83 -0.39 4.00 -7.30
CA ALA A 83 -0.09 4.68 -6.03
C ALA A 83 -1.32 4.81 -5.10
N ARG A 84 -2.51 4.98 -5.67
CA ARG A 84 -3.76 5.05 -4.87
C ARG A 84 -4.13 3.69 -4.28
N GLU A 85 -4.02 2.61 -5.05
CA GLU A 85 -4.31 1.26 -4.56
C GLU A 85 -3.24 0.80 -3.55
N GLU A 86 -1.96 1.15 -3.74
CA GLU A 86 -0.90 0.92 -2.75
C GLU A 86 -1.21 1.64 -1.42
N GLN A 87 -1.57 2.92 -1.47
CA GLN A 87 -1.95 3.66 -0.25
C GLN A 87 -3.17 3.04 0.44
N LYS A 88 -4.15 2.59 -0.33
CA LYS A 88 -5.33 1.91 0.19
C LYS A 88 -4.96 0.56 0.82
N LEU A 89 -4.09 -0.22 0.19
CA LEU A 89 -3.56 -1.47 0.72
C LEU A 89 -2.84 -1.23 2.05
N ILE A 90 -1.96 -0.23 2.12
CA ILE A 90 -1.26 0.15 3.36
C ILE A 90 -2.26 0.49 4.46
N LYS A 91 -3.30 1.26 4.15
CA LYS A 91 -4.34 1.63 5.11
C LYS A 91 -5.12 0.42 5.61
N MET A 92 -5.44 -0.54 4.73
CA MET A 92 -6.15 -1.76 5.10
C MET A 92 -5.26 -2.70 5.92
N ALA A 93 -3.98 -2.84 5.54
CA ALA A 93 -3.01 -3.62 6.29
C ALA A 93 -2.81 -3.09 7.71
N ARG A 94 -2.72 -1.75 7.89
CA ARG A 94 -2.67 -1.13 9.22
C ARG A 94 -3.90 -1.48 10.06
N LYS A 95 -5.10 -1.34 9.50
CA LYS A 95 -6.34 -1.71 10.20
C LYS A 95 -6.40 -3.20 10.55
N ALA A 96 -5.87 -4.07 9.70
CA ALA A 96 -5.78 -5.49 9.98
C ALA A 96 -4.84 -5.76 11.16
N TRP A 97 -3.70 -5.08 11.20
CA TRP A 97 -2.77 -5.11 12.33
C TRP A 97 -3.37 -4.60 13.64
N ASP A 98 -4.11 -3.49 13.62
CA ASP A 98 -4.78 -2.96 14.81
C ASP A 98 -5.76 -4.01 15.38
N LYS A 99 -6.53 -4.68 14.51
CA LYS A 99 -7.44 -5.77 14.91
C LYS A 99 -6.70 -6.99 15.46
N GLU A 100 -5.53 -7.33 14.93
CA GLU A 100 -4.69 -8.40 15.46
C GLU A 100 -4.14 -8.07 16.85
N ASP A 101 -3.71 -6.84 17.07
CA ASP A 101 -3.23 -6.37 18.38
C ASP A 101 -4.35 -6.40 19.42
N ASP A 102 -5.55 -5.96 19.05
CA ASP A 102 -6.72 -6.03 19.94
C ASP A 102 -7.12 -7.47 20.27
N LEU A 103 -7.13 -8.36 19.28
CA LEU A 103 -7.35 -9.79 19.51
C LEU A 103 -6.30 -10.38 20.47
N LYS A 104 -5.04 -9.97 20.34
CA LYS A 104 -3.96 -10.41 21.24
C LYS A 104 -4.21 -9.94 22.67
N LYS A 105 -4.65 -8.69 22.87
CA LYS A 105 -5.06 -8.19 24.20
C LYS A 105 -6.21 -9.00 24.79
N GLU A 106 -7.22 -9.33 23.99
CA GLU A 106 -8.35 -10.18 24.44
C GLU A 106 -7.87 -11.57 24.85
N GLN A 107 -6.95 -12.18 24.10
CA GLN A 107 -6.34 -13.47 24.43
C GLN A 107 -5.49 -13.42 25.70
N ASP A 108 -4.74 -12.35 25.91
CA ASP A 108 -3.93 -12.17 27.12
C ASP A 108 -4.82 -11.95 28.35
N GLN A 109 -5.91 -11.18 28.22
CA GLN A 109 -6.93 -11.05 29.26
C GLN A 109 -7.57 -12.39 29.64
N LEU A 110 -7.88 -13.22 28.64
CA LEU A 110 -8.42 -14.57 28.86
C LEU A 110 -7.43 -15.42 29.66
N LYS A 111 -6.14 -15.43 29.29
CA LYS A 111 -5.11 -16.17 30.03
C LYS A 111 -4.99 -15.71 31.48
N THR A 112 -5.00 -14.40 31.72
CA THR A 112 -4.98 -13.85 33.08
C THR A 112 -6.17 -14.32 33.90
N LEU A 113 -7.37 -14.34 33.31
CA LEU A 113 -8.58 -14.81 33.99
C LEU A 113 -8.61 -16.33 34.20
N GLU A 114 -8.13 -17.12 33.25
CA GLU A 114 -8.01 -18.58 33.41
C GLU A 114 -7.02 -18.93 34.52
N ASN A 115 -5.87 -18.25 34.58
CA ASN A 115 -4.90 -18.43 35.66
C ASN A 115 -5.45 -18.00 37.04
N ALA A 116 -6.24 -16.93 37.10
CA ALA A 116 -6.89 -16.49 38.33
C ALA A 116 -8.02 -17.43 38.78
N SER A 117 -8.78 -17.97 37.83
CA SER A 117 -9.88 -18.92 38.09
C SER A 117 -9.39 -20.28 38.58
N GLN A 118 -8.14 -20.68 38.29
CA GLN A 118 -7.57 -21.94 38.79
C GLN A 118 -7.52 -22.01 40.33
N ASN A 119 -7.63 -20.85 41.01
CA ASN A 119 -7.67 -20.74 42.47
C ASN A 119 -9.06 -20.44 43.04
N SER A 120 -10.10 -20.29 42.19
CA SER A 120 -11.44 -19.86 42.60
C SER A 120 -12.51 -20.53 41.73
N ASN A 121 -13.33 -21.39 42.34
CA ASN A 121 -14.47 -22.07 41.71
C ASN A 121 -15.73 -21.17 41.64
N ASP A 122 -15.54 -19.86 41.45
CA ASP A 122 -16.63 -18.90 41.38
C ASP A 122 -17.39 -19.03 40.04
N PRO A 123 -18.70 -19.34 40.04
CA PRO A 123 -19.50 -19.44 38.82
C PRO A 123 -19.54 -18.14 37.99
N ASP A 124 -19.35 -16.97 38.60
CA ASP A 124 -19.28 -15.70 37.86
C ASP A 124 -17.97 -15.55 37.09
N HIS A 125 -16.88 -16.18 37.57
CA HIS A 125 -15.61 -16.25 36.83
C HIS A 125 -15.74 -17.11 35.57
N GLN A 126 -16.38 -18.28 35.66
CA GLN A 126 -16.62 -19.15 34.50
C GLN A 126 -17.45 -18.45 33.41
N LYS A 127 -18.52 -17.73 33.79
CA LYS A 127 -19.33 -16.96 32.84
C LYS A 127 -18.53 -15.90 32.09
N LYS A 128 -17.62 -15.20 32.79
CA LYS A 128 -16.73 -14.19 32.16
C LYS A 128 -15.76 -14.84 31.17
N ILE A 129 -15.18 -15.99 31.51
CA ILE A 129 -14.29 -16.75 30.63
C ILE A 129 -15.03 -17.19 29.35
N GLU A 130 -16.24 -17.73 29.47
CA GLU A 130 -17.04 -18.11 28.30
C GLU A 130 -17.41 -16.91 27.42
N ALA A 131 -17.79 -15.78 28.03
CA ALA A 131 -18.10 -14.57 27.30
C ALA A 131 -16.90 -14.06 26.50
N LEU A 132 -15.71 -14.03 27.11
CA LEU A 132 -14.47 -13.64 26.44
C LEU A 132 -14.07 -14.61 25.33
N LYS A 133 -14.21 -15.93 25.53
CA LYS A 133 -13.98 -16.92 24.46
C LYS A 133 -14.86 -16.67 23.24
N LYS A 134 -16.14 -16.33 23.45
CA LYS A 134 -17.06 -15.95 22.36
C LYS A 134 -16.66 -14.64 21.68
N GLN A 135 -16.15 -13.66 22.42
CA GLN A 135 -15.66 -12.41 21.85
C GLN A 135 -14.40 -12.65 21.00
N ILE A 136 -13.41 -13.39 21.53
CA ILE A 136 -12.18 -13.77 20.82
C ILE A 136 -12.51 -14.50 19.52
N ALA A 137 -13.47 -15.43 19.52
CA ALA A 137 -13.89 -16.13 18.30
C ALA A 137 -14.42 -15.15 17.23
N LYS A 138 -15.25 -14.18 17.61
CA LYS A 138 -15.76 -13.13 16.70
C LYS A 138 -14.64 -12.20 16.23
N SER A 139 -13.73 -11.82 17.11
CA SER A 139 -12.57 -10.98 16.78
C SER A 139 -11.62 -11.69 15.80
N GLN A 140 -11.38 -12.99 16.00
CA GLN A 140 -10.60 -13.82 15.09
C GLN A 140 -11.22 -13.90 13.69
N GLU A 141 -12.53 -14.07 13.59
CA GLU A 141 -13.25 -14.05 12.31
C GLU A 141 -13.05 -12.72 11.57
N LYS A 142 -13.18 -11.59 12.29
CA LYS A 142 -12.94 -10.25 11.72
C LYS A 142 -11.51 -10.02 11.26
N VAL A 143 -10.53 -10.57 11.98
CA VAL A 143 -9.11 -10.54 11.59
C VAL A 143 -8.91 -11.34 10.32
N ASN A 144 -9.47 -12.55 10.23
CA ASN A 144 -9.36 -13.40 9.06
C ASN A 144 -9.99 -12.74 7.83
N GLN A 145 -11.16 -12.13 7.97
CA GLN A 145 -11.79 -11.37 6.89
C GLN A 145 -10.91 -10.19 6.44
N ALA A 146 -10.34 -9.44 7.38
CA ALA A 146 -9.45 -8.33 7.05
C ALA A 146 -8.18 -8.79 6.30
N LYS A 147 -7.64 -9.96 6.65
CA LYS A 147 -6.50 -10.56 5.93
C LYS A 147 -6.86 -10.93 4.49
N ILE A 148 -8.02 -11.53 4.28
CA ILE A 148 -8.51 -11.88 2.93
C ILE A 148 -8.66 -10.62 2.08
N GLU A 149 -9.22 -9.54 2.64
CA GLU A 149 -9.36 -8.26 1.94
C GLU A 149 -7.99 -7.65 1.56
N VAL A 150 -7.02 -7.71 2.47
CA VAL A 150 -5.63 -7.25 2.22
C VAL A 150 -4.98 -8.09 1.12
N GLU A 151 -5.13 -9.42 1.15
CA GLU A 151 -4.58 -10.30 0.13
C GLU A 151 -5.18 -10.03 -1.26
N LEU A 152 -6.50 -9.82 -1.32
CA LEU A 152 -7.20 -9.50 -2.56
C LEU A 152 -6.73 -8.16 -3.14
N GLU A 153 -6.58 -7.13 -2.30
CA GLU A 153 -6.07 -5.84 -2.77
C GLU A 153 -4.59 -5.92 -3.18
N SER A 154 -3.78 -6.73 -2.48
CA SER A 154 -2.38 -6.96 -2.87
C SER A 154 -2.27 -7.57 -4.26
N LYS A 155 -3.15 -8.53 -4.61
CA LYS A 155 -3.20 -9.10 -5.97
C LYS A 155 -3.55 -8.04 -7.02
N LYS A 156 -4.47 -7.12 -6.72
CA LYS A 156 -4.80 -6.02 -7.64
C LYS A 156 -3.63 -5.07 -7.87
N VAL A 157 -2.87 -4.75 -6.82
CA VAL A 157 -1.65 -3.93 -6.94
C VAL A 157 -0.64 -4.64 -7.84
N GLU A 158 -0.38 -5.92 -7.60
CA GLU A 158 0.54 -6.73 -8.43
C GLU A 158 0.11 -6.80 -9.90
N GLU A 159 -1.19 -6.98 -10.17
CA GLU A 159 -1.74 -6.94 -11.53
C GLU A 159 -1.53 -5.59 -12.21
N LEU A 160 -1.71 -4.48 -11.47
CA LEU A 160 -1.48 -3.13 -12.00
C LEU A 160 0.00 -2.86 -12.27
N GLU A 161 0.90 -3.35 -11.42
CA GLU A 161 2.35 -3.26 -11.61
C GLU A 161 2.77 -3.97 -12.90
N LYS A 162 2.33 -5.23 -13.08
CA LYS A 162 2.57 -6.00 -14.30
C LYS A 162 2.02 -5.31 -15.54
N ALA A 163 0.78 -4.81 -15.49
CA ALA A 163 0.19 -4.10 -16.62
C ALA A 163 0.96 -2.82 -17.00
N ILE A 164 1.50 -2.10 -16.00
CA ILE A 164 2.36 -0.92 -16.26
C ILE A 164 3.70 -1.35 -16.86
N GLU A 165 4.27 -2.46 -16.41
CA GLU A 165 5.52 -2.99 -16.93
C GLU A 165 5.37 -3.45 -18.38
N ASP A 166 4.34 -4.23 -18.69
CA ASP A 166 4.02 -4.69 -20.05
C ASP A 166 3.78 -3.52 -21.02
N ALA A 167 3.10 -2.46 -20.54
CA ALA A 167 2.86 -1.24 -21.31
C ALA A 167 4.13 -0.42 -21.61
N LYS A 168 5.22 -0.63 -20.85
CA LYS A 168 6.53 0.01 -21.16
C LYS A 168 7.25 -0.69 -22.31
N TYR A 169 7.07 -2.01 -22.45
CA TYR A 169 7.81 -2.83 -23.42
C TYR A 169 7.04 -3.08 -24.73
N THR A 170 5.73 -2.90 -24.73
CA THR A 170 4.93 -2.86 -25.97
C THR A 170 5.14 -1.53 -26.68
N ARG A 171 6.23 -1.43 -27.46
CA ARG A 171 6.27 -0.47 -28.58
C ARG A 171 5.21 -0.92 -29.57
N HIS A 172 4.19 -0.10 -29.79
CA HIS A 172 3.30 -0.26 -30.93
C HIS A 172 4.15 -0.16 -32.21
N ASP A 173 4.36 -1.29 -32.89
CA ASP A 173 4.71 -1.33 -34.31
C ASP A 173 3.58 -0.72 -35.16
#